data_AF-A0A2V7TRI5-F1
#
_entry.id   AF-A0A2V7TRI5-F1
#
_cell.length_a   1.000
_cell.length_b   1.000
_cell.length_c   1.000
_cell.angle_alpha   90.00
_cell.angle_beta   90.00
_cell.angle_gamma   90.00
#
_symmetry.space_group_name_H-M   'P 1'
#
loop_
_entity.id
_entity.type
_entity.pdbx_description
1 polymer ?
#
loop_
_entity_poly.entity_id
_entity_poly.type
_entity_poly.pdbx_seq_one_letter_code
_entity_poly.pdbx_strand_id
1 'polypeptide(L)'
;TAARFEAIGLAAVTNSLIACWDAKYTYMFWRPVTAIRAGDTDGNSETEPDAAWTPFITTPSHPEYPAAHTTVGAGALGFYTVWFETDQFPLEFKGNAGAVRQYTSAAEIHAEEGNARVWGGMHWRNSTEVGTKLGSRVGKYTATHLLKPLDD
;
A
#
# COMPACT_ATOMS: atom_id res chain seq x y z
N THR A 1 -14.92 23.52 5.56
CA THR A 1 -14.38 22.79 4.40
C THR A 1 -13.05 22.10 4.70
N ALA A 2 -12.00 22.78 5.17
CA ALA A 2 -10.71 22.14 5.51
C ALA A 2 -10.82 21.08 6.63
N ALA A 3 -11.53 21.38 7.73
CA ALA A 3 -11.72 20.40 8.81
C ALA A 3 -12.47 19.13 8.36
N ARG A 4 -13.42 19.25 7.43
CA ARG A 4 -14.15 18.10 6.85
C ARG A 4 -13.24 17.26 5.95
N PHE A 5 -12.44 17.92 5.11
CA PHE A 5 -11.43 17.25 4.29
C PHE A 5 -10.47 16.43 5.15
N GLU A 6 -9.91 17.05 6.19
CA GLU A 6 -8.96 16.41 7.09
C GLU A 6 -9.59 15.24 7.85
N ALA A 7 -10.79 15.42 8.40
CA ALA A 7 -11.49 14.36 9.12
C ALA A 7 -11.75 13.12 8.25
N ILE A 8 -12.18 13.32 6.99
CA ILE A 8 -12.43 12.22 6.06
C ILE A 8 -11.11 11.60 5.59
N GLY A 9 -10.10 12.42 5.29
CA GLY A 9 -8.79 11.94 4.85
C GLY A 9 -8.08 11.08 5.90
N LEU A 10 -8.04 11.54 7.14
CA LEU A 10 -7.51 10.77 8.26
C LEU A 10 -8.28 9.46 8.45
N ALA A 11 -9.62 9.50 8.40
CA ALA A 11 -10.42 8.29 8.50
C ALA A 11 -10.16 7.31 7.35
N ALA A 12 -9.97 7.79 6.11
CA ALA A 12 -9.67 6.94 4.95
C ALA A 12 -8.33 6.20 5.13
N VAL A 13 -7.31 6.90 5.62
CA VAL A 13 -5.99 6.34 5.96
C VAL A 13 -6.13 5.31 7.10
N THR A 14 -6.79 5.68 8.20
CA THR A 14 -6.98 4.81 9.37
C THR A 14 -7.77 3.55 9.03
N ASN A 15 -8.89 3.67 8.30
CA ASN A 15 -9.69 2.52 7.89
C ASN A 15 -8.90 1.58 6.96
N SER A 16 -8.06 2.14 6.08
CA SER A 16 -7.20 1.33 5.20
C SER A 16 -6.13 0.58 6.00
N LEU A 17 -5.60 1.20 7.05
CA LEU A 17 -4.67 0.56 7.98
C LEU A 17 -5.35 -0.59 8.74
N ILE A 18 -6.56 -0.37 9.26
CA ILE A 18 -7.34 -1.40 9.96
C ILE A 18 -7.58 -2.61 9.04
N ALA A 19 -8.08 -2.38 7.83
CA ALA A 19 -8.32 -3.45 6.86
C ALA A 19 -7.02 -4.19 6.46
N CYS A 20 -5.91 -3.45 6.33
CA CYS A 20 -4.62 -4.05 6.06
C CYS A 20 -4.14 -4.96 7.21
N TRP A 21 -4.25 -4.51 8.45
CA TRP A 21 -3.81 -5.26 9.62
C TRP A 21 -4.68 -6.47 9.89
N ASP A 22 -6.00 -6.33 9.72
CA ASP A 22 -6.94 -7.46 9.77
C ASP A 22 -6.52 -8.57 8.80
N ALA A 23 -6.24 -8.21 7.54
CA ALA A 23 -5.76 -9.16 6.55
C ALA A 23 -4.37 -9.74 6.91
N LYS A 24 -3.43 -8.92 7.40
CA LYS A 24 -2.10 -9.38 7.82
C LYS A 24 -2.15 -10.51 8.83
N TYR A 25 -2.97 -10.35 9.86
CA TYR A 25 -3.06 -11.33 10.92
C TYR A 25 -4.06 -12.45 10.62
N THR A 26 -4.96 -12.25 9.65
CA THR A 26 -5.77 -13.34 9.10
C THR A 26 -4.93 -14.32 8.26
N TYR A 27 -4.10 -13.80 7.35
CA TYR A 27 -3.35 -14.65 6.41
C TYR A 27 -1.97 -15.06 6.93
N MET A 28 -1.38 -14.30 7.86
CA MET A 28 -0.04 -14.55 8.43
C MET A 28 1.04 -14.90 7.39
N PHE A 29 0.98 -14.29 6.20
CA PHE A 29 1.84 -14.66 5.09
C PHE A 29 3.31 -14.30 5.36
N TRP A 30 4.21 -15.21 5.01
CA TRP A 30 5.65 -15.07 5.19
C TRP A 30 6.29 -14.00 4.29
N ARG A 31 7.45 -13.50 4.74
CA ARG A 31 8.22 -12.46 4.05
C ARG A 31 9.13 -13.04 2.97
N PRO A 32 9.54 -12.26 1.95
CA PRO A 32 10.51 -12.69 0.95
C PRO A 32 11.79 -13.26 1.54
N VAL A 33 12.33 -12.66 2.61
CA VAL A 33 13.55 -13.17 3.26
C VAL A 33 13.39 -14.57 3.83
N THR A 34 12.21 -14.90 4.36
CA THR A 34 11.92 -16.23 4.87
C THR A 34 11.73 -17.21 3.72
N ALA A 35 10.92 -16.82 2.73
CA ALA A 35 10.58 -17.69 1.60
C ALA A 35 11.78 -18.02 0.72
N ILE A 36 12.60 -17.03 0.34
CA ILE A 36 13.77 -17.24 -0.53
C ILE A 36 14.83 -18.10 0.17
N ARG A 37 15.04 -17.91 1.48
CA ARG A 37 16.00 -18.71 2.24
C ARG A 37 15.54 -20.15 2.47
N ALA A 38 14.23 -20.37 2.48
CA ALA A 38 13.59 -21.66 2.71
C ALA A 38 12.83 -22.15 1.47
N GLY A 39 13.34 -21.82 0.26
CA GLY A 39 12.70 -22.14 -1.01
C GLY A 39 12.44 -23.63 -1.20
N ASP A 40 13.25 -24.48 -0.57
CA ASP A 40 13.12 -25.93 -0.53
C ASP A 40 11.99 -26.46 0.38
N THR A 41 11.29 -25.58 1.12
CA THR A 41 10.23 -25.96 2.06
C THR A 41 8.81 -25.64 1.58
N ASP A 42 8.66 -25.05 0.39
CA ASP A 42 7.36 -24.60 -0.13
C ASP A 42 6.60 -25.66 -0.94
N GLY A 43 7.20 -26.83 -1.16
CA GLY A 43 6.62 -27.92 -1.94
C GLY A 43 6.71 -27.74 -3.45
N ASN A 44 7.48 -26.77 -3.93
CA ASN A 44 7.80 -26.57 -5.33
C ASN A 44 9.24 -27.02 -5.62
N SER A 45 9.45 -27.89 -6.61
CA SER A 45 10.80 -28.38 -6.96
C SER A 45 11.63 -27.37 -7.75
N GLU A 46 10.99 -26.32 -8.27
CA GLU A 46 11.64 -25.29 -9.08
C GLU A 46 12.14 -24.10 -8.24
N THR A 47 11.93 -24.13 -6.92
CA THR A 47 12.34 -23.08 -5.98
C THR A 47 13.62 -23.47 -5.26
N GLU A 48 14.74 -23.01 -5.82
CA GLU A 48 16.05 -23.15 -5.18
C GLU A 48 16.21 -22.18 -4.01
N PRO A 49 16.63 -22.64 -2.82
CA PRO A 49 16.86 -21.76 -1.68
C PRO A 49 18.14 -20.94 -1.85
N ASP A 50 18.11 -19.67 -1.43
CA ASP A 50 19.30 -18.84 -1.22
C ASP A 50 19.37 -18.43 0.25
N ALA A 51 20.13 -19.20 1.04
CA ALA A 51 20.28 -18.98 2.47
C ALA A 51 20.98 -17.64 2.83
N ALA A 52 21.76 -17.07 1.91
CA ALA A 52 22.49 -15.82 2.13
C ALA A 52 21.69 -14.58 1.72
N TRP A 53 20.60 -14.74 0.96
CA TRP A 53 19.80 -13.63 0.45
C TRP A 53 19.34 -12.69 1.57
N THR A 54 19.46 -11.39 1.35
CA THR A 54 18.94 -10.34 2.26
C THR A 54 18.25 -9.25 1.44
N PRO A 55 17.13 -8.69 1.94
CA PRO A 55 16.50 -7.56 1.27
C PRO A 55 17.37 -6.31 1.36
N PHE A 56 17.19 -5.40 0.40
CA PHE A 56 17.86 -4.09 0.40
C PHE A 56 17.40 -3.21 1.57
N ILE A 57 16.11 -3.30 1.94
CA ILE A 57 15.55 -2.64 3.11
C ILE A 57 15.24 -3.67 4.19
N THR A 58 15.56 -3.34 5.44
CA THR A 58 15.25 -4.17 6.61
C THR A 58 13.78 -4.59 6.62
N THR A 59 13.54 -5.89 6.73
CA THR A 59 12.18 -6.45 6.74
C THR A 59 11.41 -5.98 7.97
N PRO A 60 10.22 -5.36 7.82
CA PRO A 60 9.40 -4.93 8.96
C PRO A 60 8.84 -6.10 9.78
N SER A 61 8.70 -5.91 11.10
CA SER A 61 8.22 -6.88 12.08
C SER A 61 6.69 -7.06 12.10
N HIS A 62 6.10 -7.36 10.94
CA HIS A 62 4.69 -7.74 10.79
C HIS A 62 4.50 -8.63 9.56
N PRO A 63 3.40 -9.40 9.46
CA PRO A 63 3.13 -10.28 8.31
C PRO A 63 3.17 -9.55 6.96
N GLU A 64 3.46 -10.31 5.92
CA GLU A 64 3.76 -9.77 4.59
C GLU A 64 2.51 -9.23 3.89
N TYR A 65 1.44 -10.02 3.82
CA TYR A 65 0.29 -9.76 2.94
C TYR A 65 -0.87 -9.06 3.67
N PRO A 66 -1.52 -8.04 3.08
CA PRO A 66 -1.10 -7.28 1.90
C PRO A 66 -0.03 -6.23 2.27
N ALA A 67 0.59 -5.58 1.28
CA ALA A 67 1.60 -4.56 1.57
C ALA A 67 0.98 -3.29 2.18
N ALA A 68 1.50 -2.87 3.34
CA ALA A 68 0.90 -1.80 4.14
C ALA A 68 0.99 -0.44 3.45
N HIS A 69 2.17 -0.09 2.92
CA HIS A 69 2.38 1.19 2.23
C HIS A 69 1.34 1.36 1.10
N THR A 70 1.31 0.44 0.13
CA THR A 70 0.35 0.49 -0.99
C THR A 70 -1.11 0.51 -0.55
N THR A 71 -1.44 -0.14 0.57
CA THR A 71 -2.82 -0.10 1.10
C THR A 71 -3.16 1.27 1.68
N VAL A 72 -2.26 1.85 2.47
CA VAL A 72 -2.50 3.15 3.13
C VAL A 72 -2.43 4.30 2.12
N GLY A 73 -1.43 4.29 1.22
CA GLY A 73 -1.30 5.27 0.14
C GLY A 73 -2.53 5.27 -0.78
N ALA A 74 -3.04 4.08 -1.14
CA ALA A 74 -4.28 3.97 -1.91
C ALA A 74 -5.54 4.35 -1.13
N GLY A 75 -5.54 4.23 0.19
CA GLY A 75 -6.58 4.81 1.05
C GLY A 75 -6.68 6.32 0.87
N ALA A 76 -5.54 7.02 0.97
CA ALA A 76 -5.47 8.47 0.79
C ALA A 76 -5.84 8.89 -0.64
N LEU A 77 -5.22 8.30 -1.65
CA LEU A 77 -5.47 8.65 -3.07
C LEU A 77 -6.88 8.27 -3.53
N GLY A 78 -7.45 7.18 -2.98
CA GLY A 78 -8.84 6.80 -3.20
C GLY A 78 -9.81 7.87 -2.66
N PHE A 79 -9.53 8.42 -1.48
CA PHE A 79 -10.27 9.57 -0.95
C PHE A 79 -10.11 10.81 -1.83
N TYR A 80 -8.88 11.17 -2.21
CA TYR A 80 -8.65 12.37 -3.01
C TYR A 80 -9.33 12.30 -4.39
N THR A 81 -9.38 11.10 -5.00
CA THR A 81 -10.09 10.92 -6.27
C THR A 81 -11.58 11.25 -6.15
N VAL A 82 -12.21 10.90 -5.02
CA VAL A 82 -13.61 11.25 -4.76
C VAL A 82 -13.75 12.73 -4.45
N TRP A 83 -12.86 13.28 -3.61
CA TRP A 83 -12.96 14.65 -3.15
C TRP A 83 -12.73 15.70 -4.25
N PHE A 84 -11.75 15.46 -5.13
CA PHE A 84 -11.42 16.36 -6.24
C PHE A 84 -12.06 15.96 -7.57
N GLU A 85 -12.82 14.85 -7.59
CA GLU A 85 -13.50 14.33 -8.78
C GLU A 85 -12.54 14.08 -9.97
N THR A 86 -11.28 13.75 -9.67
CA THR A 86 -10.23 13.50 -10.67
C THR A 86 -9.19 12.51 -10.14
N ASP A 87 -8.61 11.72 -11.04
CA ASP A 87 -7.46 10.86 -10.75
C ASP A 87 -6.11 11.51 -11.11
N GLN A 88 -6.15 12.76 -11.60
CA GLN A 88 -4.97 13.55 -11.91
C GLN A 88 -4.38 14.14 -10.63
N PHE A 89 -3.14 13.77 -10.35
CA PHE A 89 -2.38 14.19 -9.18
C PHE A 89 -1.00 14.70 -9.61
N PRO A 90 -0.91 15.94 -10.12
CA PRO A 90 0.37 16.57 -10.38
C PRO A 90 1.12 16.74 -9.05
N LEU A 91 2.20 15.98 -8.87
CA LEU A 91 2.97 15.97 -7.62
C LEU A 91 4.48 16.04 -7.88
N GLU A 92 5.07 17.13 -7.38
CA GLU A 92 6.45 17.37 -6.99
C GLU A 92 6.96 16.51 -5.81
N PHE A 93 7.65 15.37 -5.99
CA PHE A 93 8.33 14.72 -4.86
C PHE A 93 9.84 14.95 -4.88
N LYS A 94 10.36 15.56 -3.80
CA LYS A 94 11.79 15.75 -3.55
C LYS A 94 12.26 14.73 -2.53
N GLY A 95 12.97 13.72 -3.01
CA GLY A 95 13.57 12.66 -2.21
C GLY A 95 14.98 12.98 -1.74
N ASN A 96 15.60 11.98 -1.12
CA ASN A 96 16.98 12.07 -0.62
C ASN A 96 17.98 12.25 -1.76
N ALA A 97 19.17 12.77 -1.43
CA ALA A 97 20.27 12.97 -2.36
C ALA A 97 19.92 13.78 -3.63
N GLY A 98 18.94 14.68 -3.52
CA GLY A 98 18.49 15.52 -4.64
C GLY A 98 17.63 14.79 -5.66
N ALA A 99 17.14 13.58 -5.36
CA ALA A 99 16.21 12.89 -6.24
C ALA A 99 14.91 13.69 -6.40
N VAL A 100 14.49 13.90 -7.64
CA VAL A 100 13.20 14.53 -7.96
C VAL A 100 12.36 13.51 -8.74
N ARG A 101 11.09 13.41 -8.38
CA ARG A 101 10.08 12.64 -9.09
C ARG A 101 8.89 13.53 -9.36
N GLN A 102 8.30 13.35 -10.53
CA GLN A 102 7.09 14.02 -10.95
C GLN A 102 6.07 12.94 -11.29
N TYR A 103 4.86 13.11 -10.76
CA TYR A 103 3.71 12.28 -11.10
C TYR A 103 2.62 13.17 -11.64
N THR A 104 1.78 12.60 -12.49
CA THR A 104 0.62 13.24 -13.09
C THR A 104 -0.68 12.58 -12.66
N SER A 105 -0.62 11.35 -12.13
CA SER A 105 -1.80 10.57 -11.74
C SER A 105 -1.59 9.75 -10.47
N ALA A 106 -2.69 9.40 -9.80
CA ALA A 106 -2.67 8.47 -8.68
C ALA A 106 -2.09 7.09 -9.07
N ALA A 107 -2.29 6.66 -10.31
CA ALA A 107 -1.77 5.39 -10.83
C ALA A 107 -0.23 5.36 -10.86
N GLU A 108 0.41 6.46 -11.25
CA GLU A 108 1.87 6.57 -11.26
C GLU A 108 2.45 6.51 -9.84
N ILE A 109 1.81 7.20 -8.88
CA ILE A 109 2.19 7.15 -7.47
C ILE A 109 2.07 5.72 -6.92
N HIS A 110 0.98 5.02 -7.20
CA HIS A 110 0.80 3.62 -6.79
C HIS A 110 1.81 2.67 -7.42
N ALA A 111 2.15 2.87 -8.69
CA ALA A 111 3.14 2.07 -9.39
C ALA A 111 4.51 2.23 -8.73
N GLU A 112 4.93 3.46 -8.42
CA GLU A 112 6.21 3.71 -7.76
C GLU A 112 6.22 3.16 -6.32
N GLU A 113 5.14 3.36 -5.55
CA GLU A 113 5.03 2.83 -4.20
C GLU A 113 5.16 1.30 -4.18
N GLY A 114 4.42 0.60 -5.06
CA GLY A 114 4.50 -0.85 -5.19
C GLY A 114 5.89 -1.31 -5.62
N ASN A 115 6.49 -0.65 -6.61
CA ASN A 115 7.84 -0.94 -7.07
C ASN A 115 8.88 -0.77 -5.96
N ALA A 116 8.81 0.31 -5.17
CA ALA A 116 9.72 0.53 -4.06
C ALA A 116 9.67 -0.62 -3.03
N ARG A 117 8.49 -1.22 -2.81
CA ARG A 117 8.37 -2.35 -1.86
C ARG A 117 8.99 -3.64 -2.40
N VAL A 118 8.84 -3.88 -3.69
CA VAL A 118 9.42 -5.05 -4.38
C VAL A 118 10.92 -4.89 -4.55
N TRP A 119 11.40 -3.77 -5.07
CA TRP A 119 12.83 -3.47 -5.23
C TRP A 119 13.57 -3.44 -3.90
N GLY A 120 12.90 -2.97 -2.84
CA GLY A 120 13.44 -3.04 -1.48
C GLY A 120 13.49 -4.45 -0.88
N GLY A 121 12.92 -5.47 -1.53
CA GLY A 121 12.91 -6.85 -1.07
C GLY A 121 11.94 -7.15 0.08
N MET A 122 11.01 -6.24 0.40
CA MET A 122 10.15 -6.36 1.58
C MET A 122 8.83 -7.09 1.30
N HIS A 123 8.34 -7.01 0.06
CA HIS A 123 7.01 -7.47 -0.33
C HIS A 123 6.99 -8.16 -1.69
N TRP A 124 6.00 -9.02 -1.90
CA TRP A 124 5.69 -9.62 -3.20
C TRP A 124 4.91 -8.65 -4.08
N ARG A 125 5.05 -8.80 -5.41
CA ARG A 125 4.28 -7.99 -6.38
C ARG A 125 2.77 -8.07 -6.14
N ASN A 126 2.25 -9.29 -5.97
CA ASN A 126 0.84 -9.50 -5.67
C ASN A 126 0.38 -8.74 -4.41
N SER A 127 1.17 -8.75 -3.35
CA SER A 127 0.85 -8.06 -2.08
C SER A 127 0.76 -6.55 -2.26
N THR A 128 1.57 -5.97 -3.16
CA THR A 128 1.49 -4.55 -3.52
C THR A 128 0.24 -4.21 -4.33
N GLU A 129 -0.08 -5.02 -5.35
CA GLU A 129 -1.25 -4.79 -6.21
C GLU A 129 -2.57 -4.97 -5.47
N VAL A 130 -2.68 -6.02 -4.64
CA VAL A 130 -3.86 -6.24 -3.82
C VAL A 130 -3.98 -5.16 -2.76
N GLY A 131 -2.87 -4.75 -2.14
CA GLY A 131 -2.85 -3.64 -1.20
C GLY A 131 -3.43 -2.36 -1.83
N THR A 132 -2.94 -1.96 -3.02
CA THR A 132 -3.48 -0.81 -3.75
C THR A 132 -4.98 -0.94 -4.02
N LYS A 133 -5.44 -2.11 -4.48
CA LYS A 133 -6.88 -2.36 -4.73
C LYS A 133 -7.71 -2.25 -3.45
N LEU A 134 -7.23 -2.82 -2.34
CA LEU A 134 -7.90 -2.76 -1.04
C LEU A 134 -8.00 -1.31 -0.55
N GLY A 135 -6.87 -0.59 -0.50
CA GLY A 135 -6.81 0.79 -0.04
C GLY A 135 -7.70 1.72 -0.86
N SER A 136 -7.64 1.62 -2.19
CA SER A 136 -8.46 2.46 -3.08
C SER A 136 -9.97 2.28 -2.80
N ARG A 137 -10.42 1.04 -2.58
CA ARG A 137 -11.82 0.77 -2.24
C ARG A 137 -12.20 1.36 -0.89
N VAL A 138 -11.36 1.16 0.14
CA VAL A 138 -11.63 1.67 1.49
C VAL A 138 -11.63 3.20 1.52
N GLY A 139 -10.70 3.85 0.82
CA GLY A 139 -10.63 5.30 0.69
C GLY A 139 -11.87 5.88 0.02
N LYS A 140 -12.27 5.33 -1.13
CA LYS A 140 -13.49 5.73 -1.85
C LYS A 140 -14.75 5.50 -1.01
N TYR A 141 -14.84 4.36 -0.33
CA TYR A 141 -15.96 4.05 0.55
C TYR A 141 -16.04 5.06 1.71
N THR A 142 -14.92 5.33 2.38
CA THR A 142 -14.86 6.29 3.49
C THR A 142 -15.28 7.69 3.01
N ALA A 143 -14.78 8.14 1.86
CA ALA A 143 -15.10 9.44 1.29
C ALA A 143 -16.59 9.63 0.98
N THR A 144 -17.27 8.55 0.57
CA THR A 144 -18.68 8.58 0.17
C THR A 144 -19.64 8.27 1.32
N HIS A 145 -19.18 7.71 2.43
CA HIS A 145 -20.04 7.23 3.53
C HIS A 145 -19.83 7.95 4.86
N LEU A 146 -18.69 8.62 5.06
CA LEU A 146 -18.41 9.34 6.29
C LEU A 146 -18.89 10.79 6.20
N LEU A 147 -19.51 11.30 7.28
CA LEU A 147 -20.02 12.68 7.37
C LEU A 147 -20.94 13.05 6.19
N LYS A 148 -21.88 12.14 5.86
CA LYS A 148 -23.02 12.44 4.98
C LYS A 148 -23.91 13.51 5.64
N PRO A 149 -24.58 14.36 4.85
CA PRO A 149 -25.69 15.16 5.34
C PRO A 149 -26.70 14.23 6.04
N LEU A 150 -27.37 14.73 7.08
CA LEU A 150 -28.56 14.06 7.59
C LEU A 150 -29.64 14.19 6.51
N ASP A 151 -30.37 13.11 6.27
CA ASP A 151 -31.59 13.20 5.45
C ASP A 151 -32.59 14.09 6.21
N ASP A 152 -33.25 15.01 5.50
CA ASP A 152 -34.26 15.93 6.04
C ASP A 152 -35.55 15.20 6.48
#